data_AF-A0A0D2B685-F1
#
_entry.id   AF-A0A0D2B685-F1
#
_cell.length_a   1.000
_cell.length_b   1.000
_cell.length_c   1.000
_cell.angle_alpha   90.00
_cell.angle_beta   90.00
_cell.angle_gamma   90.00
#
_symmetry.space_group_name_H-M   'P 1'
#
loop_
_entity.id
_entity.type
_entity.pdbx_description
1 polymer ?
#
loop_
_entity_poly.entity_id
_entity_poly.type
_entity_poly.pdbx_seq_one_letter_code
_entity_poly.pdbx_strand_id
1 'polypeptide(L)'
;MTGHVRTEWGKSPESAEVPLESLSPELMGVKPSSPLTIRVSQEPWPRFERAGFLLDACSCGYISLWIASSCALSIHNKFILDTWKFNYPCLLTTWHLAFSAVITHLMLYRRILPGGDEGSGVTKQAYSTTILPAALLLGLSIIFGNKAFLYLNVPSIQMIKTSSPAVVLFVSWLFKLSRPGIRVLVRFALLVIGGTITSAGDAHFNIVGATYQVSAIFTHAVRLNLIQLFVKSSESQMHPLRFLHYLTPPGALLTGLAAYVFEPSAFSVHNLVKVRVYHLILNAALAFTVNISMFFLIERTSALTVTVCGILRDMVLILISKIVFVARYPVQLRDAEMVLVVVAHPDDESLFFGPTILSLTQRRAAGLDTALLVLSSGNHYGKGDIRKNEVKGACAVLGIHKDHCDVLDMQDLQDNPDRAWPRETVGAIVREYVSRWDADAIITFDDGGVSGHKNHIAVSDGILKIFSPRKPNIPVYTLTTTNVVRKYSLLGDLPLTFLRLAMGGMFSGQNGRSALFLNSFPLWCRGVVAFMRHSSQVSWDRYIYVVLSRYMWFNDLRLARGPD
;
A
#
# COMPACT_ATOMS: atom_id res chain seq x y z
N MET A 1 4.92 -40.58 -50.17
CA MET A 1 3.74 -41.32 -49.69
C MET A 1 3.61 -41.09 -48.20
N THR A 2 2.41 -40.67 -47.81
CA THR A 2 1.98 -40.16 -46.51
C THR A 2 2.00 -41.19 -45.39
N GLY A 3 2.36 -40.78 -44.18
CA GLY A 3 2.18 -41.57 -42.96
C GLY A 3 2.32 -40.71 -41.70
N HIS A 4 1.21 -40.11 -41.26
CA HIS A 4 1.09 -39.45 -39.95
C HIS A 4 1.29 -40.46 -38.82
N VAL A 5 2.14 -40.13 -37.83
CA VAL A 5 2.16 -40.84 -36.54
C VAL A 5 1.96 -39.83 -35.42
N ARG A 6 0.83 -39.99 -34.73
CA ARG A 6 0.44 -39.36 -33.46
C ARG A 6 1.47 -39.68 -32.38
N THR A 7 1.88 -38.68 -31.61
CA THR A 7 2.62 -38.86 -30.36
C THR A 7 1.63 -39.18 -29.24
N GLU A 8 1.58 -40.45 -28.81
CA GLU A 8 1.00 -40.84 -27.54
C GLU A 8 2.04 -40.64 -26.42
N TRP A 9 1.70 -39.76 -25.47
CA TRP A 9 2.42 -39.59 -24.23
C TRP A 9 1.99 -40.67 -23.24
N GLY A 10 2.96 -41.45 -22.76
CA GLY A 10 2.78 -42.33 -21.61
C GLY A 10 3.20 -43.77 -21.86
N LYS A 11 4.49 -44.06 -21.66
CA LYS A 11 5.03 -45.37 -21.24
C LYS A 11 6.50 -45.18 -20.83
N SER A 12 6.85 -45.65 -19.64
CA SER A 12 8.21 -45.68 -19.09
C SER A 12 9.09 -46.69 -19.85
N PRO A 13 10.39 -46.43 -20.11
CA PRO A 13 11.26 -47.45 -20.68
C PRO A 13 11.72 -48.46 -19.63
N GLU A 14 11.53 -49.74 -19.94
CA GLU A 14 12.12 -50.88 -19.27
C GLU A 14 13.66 -50.88 -19.37
N SER A 15 14.28 -51.49 -18.36
CA SER A 15 15.71 -51.75 -18.19
C SER A 15 16.33 -52.53 -19.35
N ALA A 16 17.42 -52.00 -19.92
CA ALA A 16 18.34 -52.75 -20.79
C ALA A 16 19.69 -52.89 -20.09
N GLU A 17 20.05 -54.13 -19.71
CA GLU A 17 21.39 -54.51 -19.27
C GLU A 17 22.29 -54.78 -20.49
N VAL A 18 23.53 -54.28 -20.46
CA VAL A 18 24.59 -54.64 -21.41
C VAL A 18 25.76 -55.19 -20.60
N PRO A 19 26.27 -56.41 -20.88
CA PRO A 19 27.40 -56.97 -20.13
C PRO A 19 28.74 -56.51 -20.72
N LEU A 20 29.68 -56.15 -19.84
CA LEU A 20 31.07 -55.83 -20.16
C LEU A 20 31.94 -57.07 -19.96
N GLU A 21 32.57 -57.54 -21.04
CA GLU A 21 33.66 -58.51 -20.97
C GLU A 21 34.88 -57.98 -21.75
N SER A 22 36.06 -58.36 -21.25
CA SER A 22 37.41 -58.25 -21.83
C SER A 22 38.30 -57.05 -21.43
N LEU A 23 39.34 -57.40 -20.67
CA LEU A 23 40.75 -56.98 -20.73
C LEU A 23 41.41 -56.69 -19.37
N SER A 24 42.62 -57.24 -19.26
CA SER A 24 43.32 -57.80 -18.11
C SER A 24 44.04 -56.82 -17.17
N PRO A 25 44.41 -57.27 -15.96
CA PRO A 25 45.04 -56.48 -14.91
C PRO A 25 46.57 -56.51 -15.01
N GLU A 26 47.24 -55.42 -14.62
CA GLU A 26 48.53 -55.43 -13.90
C GLU A 26 49.01 -54.00 -13.64
N LEU A 27 49.02 -53.56 -12.37
CA LEU A 27 50.20 -53.03 -11.69
C LEU A 27 49.84 -52.61 -10.25
N MET A 28 50.61 -53.13 -9.30
CA MET A 28 50.85 -52.62 -7.95
C MET A 28 49.76 -52.84 -6.86
N GLY A 29 49.82 -54.04 -6.28
CA GLY A 29 50.15 -54.20 -4.86
C GLY A 29 49.45 -53.30 -3.83
N VAL A 30 48.14 -53.46 -3.65
CA VAL A 30 47.43 -53.05 -2.42
C VAL A 30 46.34 -54.11 -2.13
N LYS A 31 46.30 -54.61 -0.88
CA LYS A 31 45.24 -55.53 -0.40
C LYS A 31 43.84 -54.90 -0.60
N PRO A 32 42.82 -55.63 -1.07
CA PRO A 32 41.48 -55.07 -1.20
C PRO A 32 40.82 -54.95 0.18
N SER A 33 40.90 -53.78 0.80
CA SER A 33 39.93 -53.37 1.82
C SER A 33 38.59 -53.14 1.11
N SER A 34 37.56 -53.88 1.55
CA SER A 34 36.12 -53.74 1.27
C SER A 34 35.68 -52.63 0.31
N PRO A 35 34.88 -52.91 -0.74
CA PRO A 35 34.36 -51.87 -1.61
C PRO A 35 33.53 -50.88 -0.79
N LEU A 36 33.89 -49.60 -0.88
CA LEU A 36 33.06 -48.46 -0.45
C LEU A 36 31.72 -48.55 -1.19
N THR A 37 30.76 -49.22 -0.55
CA THR A 37 29.37 -49.22 -1.01
C THR A 37 28.83 -47.84 -0.68
N ILE A 38 28.83 -46.93 -1.66
CA ILE A 38 27.99 -45.75 -1.59
C ILE A 38 26.56 -46.28 -1.60
N ARG A 39 25.95 -46.42 -0.42
CA ARG A 39 24.50 -46.54 -0.30
C ARG A 39 23.94 -45.19 -0.75
N VAL A 40 23.66 -45.07 -2.05
CA VAL A 40 22.66 -44.11 -2.50
C VAL A 40 21.37 -44.59 -1.88
N SER A 41 20.91 -43.94 -0.80
CA SER A 41 19.56 -44.13 -0.32
C SER A 41 18.62 -43.76 -1.46
N GLN A 42 18.06 -44.76 -2.13
CA GLN A 42 16.84 -44.57 -2.90
C GLN A 42 15.73 -44.30 -1.88
N GLU A 43 15.68 -43.07 -1.36
CA GLU A 43 14.45 -42.59 -0.77
C GLU A 43 13.42 -42.49 -1.89
N PRO A 44 12.21 -43.05 -1.73
CA PRO A 44 11.16 -42.93 -2.73
C PRO A 44 10.87 -41.45 -2.97
N TRP A 45 10.88 -41.06 -4.25
CA TRP A 45 10.56 -39.72 -4.73
C TRP A 45 9.39 -39.10 -3.94
N PRO A 46 9.55 -37.92 -3.32
CA PRO A 46 8.44 -37.29 -2.61
C PRO A 46 7.34 -36.95 -3.60
N ARG A 47 6.07 -37.15 -3.22
CA ARG A 47 4.89 -36.78 -4.01
C ARG A 47 4.95 -35.28 -4.38
N PHE A 48 5.46 -34.97 -5.58
CA PHE A 48 5.93 -33.63 -5.97
C PHE A 48 4.83 -32.58 -6.20
N GLU A 49 3.55 -32.96 -6.31
CA GLU A 49 2.50 -31.98 -6.66
C GLU A 49 1.91 -31.23 -5.45
N ARG A 50 1.72 -31.90 -4.30
CA ARG A 50 1.16 -31.25 -3.09
C ARG A 50 2.21 -30.46 -2.31
N ALA A 51 3.46 -30.92 -2.30
CA ALA A 51 4.56 -30.24 -1.62
C ALA A 51 4.97 -28.94 -2.34
N GLY A 52 4.99 -28.92 -3.68
CA GLY A 52 5.27 -27.70 -4.45
C GLY A 52 4.24 -26.60 -4.23
N PHE A 53 2.94 -26.96 -4.29
CA PHE A 53 1.85 -26.00 -4.05
C PHE A 53 1.89 -25.40 -2.63
N LEU A 54 2.17 -26.20 -1.60
CA LEU A 54 2.31 -25.71 -0.22
C LEU A 54 3.58 -24.86 -0.04
N LEU A 55 4.69 -25.21 -0.69
CA LEU A 55 5.93 -24.44 -0.66
C LEU A 55 5.76 -23.05 -1.31
N ASP A 56 5.01 -23.00 -2.42
CA ASP A 56 4.66 -21.76 -3.12
C ASP A 56 3.68 -20.91 -2.30
N ALA A 57 2.66 -21.53 -1.69
CA ALA A 57 1.72 -20.84 -0.80
C ALA A 57 2.41 -20.24 0.44
N CYS A 58 3.33 -20.97 1.08
CA CYS A 58 4.12 -20.46 2.19
C CYS A 58 5.02 -19.29 1.77
N SER A 59 5.64 -19.38 0.59
CA SER A 59 6.48 -18.30 0.05
C SER A 59 5.66 -17.04 -0.22
N CYS A 60 4.47 -17.18 -0.81
CA CYS A 60 3.51 -16.09 -0.98
C CYS A 60 3.06 -15.48 0.35
N GLY A 61 2.88 -16.30 1.39
CA GLY A 61 2.59 -15.84 2.75
C GLY A 61 3.70 -14.96 3.33
N TYR A 62 4.96 -15.39 3.24
CA TYR A 62 6.12 -14.60 3.70
C TYR A 62 6.31 -13.32 2.90
N ILE A 63 6.14 -13.36 1.57
CA ILE A 63 6.18 -12.17 0.72
C ILE A 63 5.11 -11.17 1.16
N SER A 64 3.88 -11.62 1.35
CA SER A 64 2.76 -10.77 1.76
C SER A 64 2.99 -10.14 3.13
N LEU A 65 3.45 -10.93 4.10
CA LEU A 65 3.78 -10.45 5.45
C LEU A 65 4.92 -9.42 5.41
N TRP A 66 5.97 -9.68 4.63
CA TRP A 66 7.11 -8.76 4.52
C TRP A 66 6.70 -7.44 3.84
N ILE A 67 5.92 -7.49 2.76
CA ILE A 67 5.42 -6.28 2.09
C ILE A 67 4.51 -5.48 3.04
N ALA A 68 3.53 -6.14 3.68
CA ALA A 68 2.57 -5.48 4.56
C ALA A 68 3.26 -4.83 5.78
N SER A 69 4.13 -5.58 6.47
CA SER A 69 4.87 -5.06 7.62
C SER A 69 5.85 -3.95 7.21
N SER A 70 6.47 -4.04 6.03
CA SER A 70 7.38 -3.02 5.51
C SER A 70 6.65 -1.72 5.13
N CYS A 71 5.47 -1.82 4.52
CA CYS A 71 4.60 -0.66 4.27
C CYS A 71 4.15 -0.01 5.58
N ALA A 72 3.67 -0.81 6.54
CA ALA A 72 3.25 -0.32 7.85
C ALA A 72 4.38 0.39 8.61
N LEU A 73 5.58 -0.21 8.63
CA LEU A 73 6.77 0.42 9.22
C LEU A 73 7.11 1.75 8.54
N SER A 74 7.07 1.80 7.20
CA SER A 74 7.40 3.02 6.44
C SER A 74 6.42 4.16 6.74
N ILE A 75 5.11 3.86 6.78
CA ILE A 75 4.07 4.84 7.15
C ILE A 75 4.25 5.29 8.60
N HIS A 76 4.51 4.36 9.52
CA HIS A 76 4.70 4.67 10.94
C HIS A 76 5.97 5.50 11.18
N ASN A 77 7.07 5.20 10.48
CA ASN A 77 8.28 6.00 10.51
C ASN A 77 7.99 7.42 10.05
N LYS A 78 7.29 7.60 8.92
CA LYS A 78 6.89 8.92 8.44
C LYS A 78 6.04 9.66 9.49
N PHE A 79 5.09 8.98 10.13
CA PHE A 79 4.26 9.58 11.17
C PHE A 79 5.08 10.06 12.37
N ILE A 80 6.05 9.27 12.86
CA ILE A 80 6.94 9.66 13.96
C ILE A 80 7.84 10.83 13.54
N LEU A 81 8.46 10.75 12.37
CA LEU A 81 9.41 11.76 11.91
C LEU A 81 8.70 13.10 11.61
N ASP A 82 7.62 13.09 10.82
CA ASP A 82 6.97 14.30 10.32
C ASP A 82 5.94 14.91 11.28
N THR A 83 5.02 14.10 11.80
CA THR A 83 3.88 14.57 12.61
C THR A 83 4.32 14.88 14.03
N TRP A 84 5.18 14.04 14.61
CA TRP A 84 5.69 14.20 15.98
C TRP A 84 7.00 14.98 16.03
N LYS A 85 7.50 15.44 14.87
CA LYS A 85 8.72 16.25 14.73
C LYS A 85 9.97 15.58 15.33
N PHE A 86 10.00 14.25 15.35
CA PHE A 86 11.16 13.48 15.78
C PHE A 86 12.14 13.33 14.61
N ASN A 87 12.88 14.39 14.28
CA ASN A 87 13.71 14.45 13.06
C ASN A 87 15.04 13.67 13.16
N TYR A 88 15.02 12.45 13.71
CA TYR A 88 16.21 11.66 14.05
C TYR A 88 16.14 10.23 13.50
N PRO A 89 16.27 10.04 12.16
CA PRO A 89 16.11 8.74 11.51
C PRO A 89 17.20 7.71 11.86
N CYS A 90 18.45 8.13 12.11
CA CYS A 90 19.51 7.21 12.53
C CYS A 90 19.22 6.70 13.94
N LEU A 91 18.85 7.60 14.87
CA LEU A 91 18.48 7.21 16.23
C LEU A 91 17.25 6.28 16.24
N LEU A 92 16.26 6.53 15.39
CA LEU A 92 15.09 5.68 15.25
C LEU A 92 15.48 4.26 14.79
N THR A 93 16.43 4.15 13.87
CA THR A 93 16.95 2.84 13.42
C THR A 93 17.77 2.16 14.52
N THR A 94 18.58 2.90 15.28
CA THR A 94 19.28 2.37 16.45
C THR A 94 18.31 1.80 17.46
N TRP A 95 17.19 2.48 17.71
CA TRP A 95 16.11 1.98 18.56
C TRP A 95 15.53 0.65 18.05
N HIS A 96 15.27 0.50 16.75
CA HIS A 96 14.80 -0.77 16.17
C HIS A 96 15.77 -1.92 16.39
N LEU A 97 17.07 -1.68 16.19
CA LEU A 97 18.12 -2.68 16.35
C LEU A 97 18.38 -3.02 17.81
N ALA A 98 18.39 -2.02 18.69
CA ALA A 98 18.51 -2.22 20.14
C ALA A 98 17.33 -3.03 20.69
N PHE A 99 16.10 -2.68 20.31
CA PHE A 99 14.91 -3.45 20.67
C PHE A 99 15.01 -4.90 20.19
N SER A 100 15.41 -5.11 18.93
CA SER A 100 15.60 -6.45 18.37
C SER A 100 16.69 -7.24 19.11
N ALA A 101 17.79 -6.59 19.51
CA ALA A 101 18.85 -7.22 20.31
C ALA A 101 18.34 -7.64 21.70
N VAL A 102 17.58 -6.78 22.38
CA VAL A 102 16.99 -7.07 23.70
C VAL A 102 15.99 -8.24 23.61
N ILE A 103 15.06 -8.21 22.65
CA ILE A 103 14.06 -9.26 22.49
C ILE A 103 14.71 -10.60 22.14
N THR A 104 15.64 -10.62 21.18
CA THR A 104 16.34 -11.86 20.81
C THR A 104 17.20 -12.42 21.95
N HIS A 105 17.85 -11.55 22.74
CA HIS A 105 18.59 -11.96 23.92
C HIS A 105 17.68 -12.53 25.01
N LEU A 106 16.52 -11.91 25.24
CA LEU A 106 15.51 -12.41 26.18
C LEU A 106 14.97 -13.79 25.75
N MET A 107 14.70 -13.97 24.45
CA MET A 107 14.25 -15.26 23.90
C MET A 107 15.33 -16.35 24.03
N LEU A 108 16.61 -15.97 23.88
CA LEU A 108 17.75 -16.87 24.13
C LEU A 108 17.84 -17.27 25.60
N TYR A 109 17.76 -16.29 26.52
CA TYR A 109 17.78 -16.53 27.97
C TYR A 109 16.64 -17.45 28.42
N ARG A 110 15.44 -17.29 27.82
CA ARG A 110 14.26 -18.13 28.09
C ARG A 110 14.28 -19.49 27.39
N ARG A 111 15.34 -19.82 26.63
CA ARG A 111 15.46 -21.04 25.80
C ARG A 111 14.30 -21.24 24.82
N ILE A 112 13.67 -20.15 24.37
CA ILE A 112 12.58 -20.18 23.36
C ILE A 112 13.17 -20.23 21.94
N LEU A 113 14.41 -19.78 21.77
CA LEU A 113 15.07 -19.73 20.46
C LEU A 113 15.35 -21.15 19.92
N PRO A 114 14.82 -21.52 18.73
CA PRO A 114 15.07 -22.83 18.13
C PRO A 114 16.57 -23.11 17.86
N GLY A 115 16.97 -24.39 17.92
CA GLY A 115 18.31 -24.89 17.57
C GLY A 115 19.32 -24.94 18.73
N GLY A 116 18.86 -25.07 19.98
CA GLY A 116 19.63 -24.84 21.21
C GLY A 116 20.41 -26.02 21.78
N ASP A 117 20.96 -26.93 20.97
CA ASP A 117 21.86 -27.96 21.51
C ASP A 117 23.29 -27.41 21.68
N GLU A 118 23.88 -27.75 22.83
CA GLU A 118 25.18 -27.32 23.33
C GLU A 118 26.29 -27.61 22.29
N GLY A 119 26.84 -26.54 21.71
CA GLY A 119 27.90 -26.61 20.68
C GLY A 119 27.58 -25.85 19.38
N SER A 120 26.33 -25.44 19.16
CA SER A 120 25.85 -24.76 17.94
C SER A 120 26.08 -23.23 17.90
N GLY A 121 27.22 -22.77 18.43
CA GLY A 121 27.62 -21.36 18.37
C GLY A 121 28.09 -20.96 16.97
N VAL A 122 27.91 -19.69 16.58
CA VAL A 122 28.48 -19.20 15.32
C VAL A 122 30.00 -19.30 15.40
N THR A 123 30.62 -19.96 14.43
CA THR A 123 32.08 -20.00 14.32
C THR A 123 32.61 -18.57 14.28
N LYS A 124 33.69 -18.26 15.01
CA LYS A 124 34.32 -16.93 15.02
C LYS A 124 34.59 -16.41 13.59
N GLN A 125 34.96 -17.32 12.68
CA GLN A 125 35.14 -17.03 11.26
C GLN A 125 33.84 -16.58 10.59
N ALA A 126 32.75 -17.34 10.70
CA ALA A 126 31.47 -16.97 10.10
C ALA A 126 30.92 -15.64 10.67
N TYR A 127 31.17 -15.38 11.97
CA TYR A 127 30.83 -14.10 12.58
C TYR A 127 31.64 -12.95 11.96
N SER A 128 32.98 -13.09 11.84
CA SER A 128 33.85 -12.01 11.35
C SER A 128 33.79 -11.79 9.84
N THR A 129 33.55 -12.82 9.04
CA THR A 129 33.52 -12.71 7.57
C THR A 129 32.14 -12.39 7.01
N THR A 130 31.07 -12.70 7.75
CA THR A 130 29.71 -12.62 7.22
C THR A 130 28.78 -11.77 8.07
N ILE A 131 28.64 -12.07 9.36
CA ILE A 131 27.67 -11.37 10.23
C ILE A 131 28.10 -9.94 10.51
N LEU A 132 29.33 -9.74 11.00
CA LEU A 132 29.84 -8.42 11.34
C LEU A 132 29.88 -7.48 10.12
N PRO A 133 30.41 -7.89 8.95
CA PRO A 133 30.34 -7.06 7.74
C PRO A 133 28.91 -6.73 7.32
N ALA A 134 27.98 -7.69 7.41
CA ALA A 134 26.57 -7.42 7.11
C ALA A 134 25.95 -6.37 8.05
N ALA A 135 26.29 -6.40 9.34
CA ALA A 135 25.86 -5.40 10.31
C ALA A 135 26.47 -4.02 10.03
N LEU A 136 27.74 -3.95 9.65
CA LEU A 136 28.40 -2.69 9.31
C LEU A 136 27.82 -2.06 8.03
N LEU A 137 27.58 -2.89 7.01
CA LEU A 137 26.97 -2.46 5.75
C LEU A 137 25.54 -1.96 5.93
N LEU A 138 24.80 -2.44 6.95
CA LEU A 138 23.49 -1.90 7.31
C LEU A 138 23.59 -0.42 7.67
N GLY A 139 24.50 -0.07 8.59
CA GLY A 139 24.70 1.32 9.00
C GLY A 139 25.16 2.21 7.83
N LEU A 140 26.12 1.75 7.03
CA LEU A 140 26.60 2.49 5.85
C LEU A 140 25.47 2.75 4.84
N SER A 141 24.62 1.76 4.58
CA SER A 141 23.50 1.91 3.63
C SER A 141 22.50 2.99 4.08
N ILE A 142 22.27 3.12 5.40
CA ILE A 142 21.38 4.14 5.96
C ILE A 142 22.01 5.53 5.86
N ILE A 143 23.29 5.65 6.21
CA ILE A 143 24.02 6.93 6.13
C ILE A 143 24.02 7.45 4.69
N PHE A 144 24.42 6.61 3.72
CA PHE A 144 24.45 7.01 2.32
C PHE A 144 23.05 7.29 1.77
N GLY A 145 22.05 6.48 2.13
CA GLY A 145 20.66 6.71 1.74
C GLY A 145 20.11 8.05 2.25
N ASN A 146 20.35 8.37 3.52
CA ASN A 146 19.93 9.64 4.12
C ASN A 146 20.66 10.84 3.52
N LYS A 147 21.97 10.71 3.22
CA LYS A 147 22.74 11.76 2.55
C LYS A 147 22.25 12.02 1.12
N ALA A 148 21.80 11.00 0.40
CA ALA A 148 21.28 11.17 -0.96
C ALA A 148 20.06 12.12 -1.01
N PHE A 149 19.16 12.06 -0.02
CA PHE A 149 17.99 12.96 0.09
C PHE A 149 18.34 14.44 0.25
N LEU A 150 19.57 14.78 0.65
CA LEU A 150 20.01 16.18 0.76
C LEU A 150 20.39 16.79 -0.60
N TYR A 151 20.67 15.96 -1.60
CA TYR A 151 21.19 16.40 -2.90
C TYR A 151 20.25 16.04 -4.06
N LEU A 152 19.42 15.01 -3.91
CA LEU A 152 18.51 14.54 -4.94
C LEU A 152 17.06 14.67 -4.50
N ASN A 153 16.18 14.98 -5.46
CA ASN A 153 14.75 14.89 -5.26
C ASN A 153 14.29 13.42 -5.18
N VAL A 154 13.08 13.19 -4.66
CA VAL A 154 12.50 11.84 -4.49
C VAL A 154 12.42 11.07 -5.82
N PRO A 155 11.98 11.67 -6.96
CA PRO A 155 11.97 11.00 -8.25
C PRO A 155 13.36 10.50 -8.70
N SER A 156 14.40 11.35 -8.63
CA SER A 156 15.77 10.99 -8.96
C SER A 156 16.28 9.82 -8.12
N ILE A 157 16.01 9.83 -6.82
CA ILE A 157 16.36 8.72 -5.93
C ILE A 157 15.65 7.43 -6.38
N GLN A 158 14.36 7.50 -6.70
CA GLN A 158 13.59 6.34 -7.16
C GLN A 158 14.10 5.80 -8.50
N MET A 159 14.45 6.67 -9.45
CA MET A 159 15.02 6.29 -10.75
C MET A 159 16.37 5.58 -10.60
N ILE A 160 17.23 6.03 -9.69
CA ILE A 160 18.50 5.31 -9.44
C ILE A 160 18.20 3.99 -8.71
N LYS A 161 17.27 3.98 -7.76
CA LYS A 161 16.92 2.80 -6.96
C LYS A 161 16.31 1.67 -7.79
N THR A 162 15.69 1.93 -8.96
CA THR A 162 15.23 0.86 -9.84
C THR A 162 16.37 -0.05 -10.31
N SER A 163 17.62 0.44 -10.35
CA SER A 163 18.80 -0.38 -10.68
C SER A 163 19.20 -1.40 -9.60
N SER A 164 18.60 -1.35 -8.41
CA SER A 164 18.98 -2.21 -7.27
C SER A 164 19.00 -3.72 -7.59
N PRO A 165 18.02 -4.31 -8.31
CA PRO A 165 18.08 -5.72 -8.66
C PRO A 165 19.27 -6.08 -9.55
N ALA A 166 19.69 -5.18 -10.44
CA ALA A 166 20.86 -5.39 -11.29
C ALA A 166 22.14 -5.45 -10.45
N VAL A 167 22.29 -4.52 -9.50
CA VAL A 167 23.44 -4.49 -8.56
C VAL A 167 23.43 -5.72 -7.66
N VAL A 168 22.26 -6.12 -7.13
CA VAL A 168 22.11 -7.32 -6.31
C VAL A 168 22.50 -8.57 -7.08
N LEU A 169 22.02 -8.72 -8.33
CA LEU A 169 22.37 -9.85 -9.18
C LEU A 169 23.87 -9.89 -9.50
N PHE A 170 24.48 -8.74 -9.79
CA PHE A 170 25.91 -8.64 -10.04
C PHE A 170 26.73 -9.11 -8.81
N VAL A 171 26.36 -8.65 -7.62
CA VAL A 171 27.00 -9.09 -6.37
C VAL A 171 26.72 -10.57 -6.09
N SER A 172 25.52 -11.07 -6.36
CA SER A 172 25.19 -12.50 -6.25
C SER A 172 26.06 -13.36 -7.16
N TRP A 173 26.35 -12.87 -8.38
CA TRP A 173 27.25 -13.53 -9.31
C TRP A 173 28.70 -13.53 -8.80
N LEU A 174 29.19 -12.41 -8.28
CA LEU A 174 30.53 -12.32 -7.65
C LEU A 174 30.67 -13.31 -6.47
N PHE A 175 29.62 -13.47 -5.67
CA PHE A 175 29.59 -14.39 -4.53
C PHE A 175 29.35 -15.85 -4.97
N LYS A 176 29.25 -16.12 -6.28
CA LYS A 176 28.95 -17.43 -6.86
C LYS A 176 27.62 -18.03 -6.37
N LEU A 177 26.71 -17.19 -5.87
CA LEU A 177 25.36 -17.57 -5.43
C LEU A 177 24.38 -17.68 -6.59
N SER A 178 24.70 -17.13 -7.76
CA SER A 178 23.84 -17.15 -8.94
C SER A 178 24.68 -17.18 -10.22
N ARG A 179 24.24 -17.95 -11.22
CA ARG A 179 24.82 -17.98 -12.56
C ARG A 179 23.80 -17.39 -13.54
N PRO A 180 23.76 -16.05 -13.72
CA PRO A 180 22.76 -15.43 -14.57
C PRO A 180 22.97 -15.85 -16.03
N GLY A 181 21.91 -16.34 -16.67
CA GLY A 181 21.91 -16.50 -18.12
C GLY A 181 21.97 -15.15 -18.83
N ILE A 182 22.53 -15.11 -20.03
CA ILE A 182 22.72 -13.88 -20.82
C ILE A 182 21.41 -13.08 -20.99
N ARG A 183 20.27 -13.76 -21.13
CA ARG A 183 18.94 -13.13 -21.24
C ARG A 183 18.58 -12.29 -20.01
N VAL A 184 18.96 -12.75 -18.81
CA VAL A 184 18.72 -12.03 -17.55
C VAL A 184 19.62 -10.80 -17.47
N LEU A 185 20.89 -10.95 -17.84
CA LEU A 185 21.86 -9.86 -17.87
C LEU A 185 21.40 -8.72 -18.80
N VAL A 186 20.95 -9.05 -20.01
CA VAL A 186 20.44 -8.06 -20.99
C VAL A 186 19.24 -7.29 -20.44
N ARG A 187 18.28 -7.95 -19.80
CA ARG A 187 17.09 -7.28 -19.21
C ARG A 187 17.50 -6.27 -18.13
N PHE A 188 18.46 -6.60 -17.28
CA PHE A 188 18.95 -5.69 -16.25
C PHE A 188 19.82 -4.57 -16.81
N ALA A 189 20.64 -4.85 -17.83
CA ALA A 189 21.40 -3.82 -18.54
C ALA A 189 20.46 -2.78 -19.17
N LEU A 190 19.39 -3.22 -19.85
CA LEU A 190 18.37 -2.33 -20.39
C LEU A 190 17.70 -1.49 -19.29
N LEU A 191 17.43 -2.09 -18.13
CA LEU A 191 16.83 -1.39 -16.99
C LEU A 191 17.77 -0.30 -16.42
N VAL A 192 19.06 -0.57 -16.33
CA VAL A 192 20.07 0.42 -15.90
C VAL A 192 20.19 1.54 -16.93
N ILE A 193 20.29 1.21 -18.22
CA ILE A 193 20.37 2.20 -19.31
C ILE A 193 19.15 3.12 -19.29
N GLY A 194 17.94 2.56 -19.20
CA GLY A 194 16.70 3.34 -19.11
C GLY A 194 16.69 4.28 -17.90
N GLY A 195 17.13 3.79 -16.73
CA GLY A 195 17.27 4.62 -15.52
C GLY A 195 18.27 5.77 -15.70
N THR A 196 19.41 5.53 -16.34
CA THR A 196 20.43 6.56 -16.62
C THR A 196 19.93 7.63 -17.59
N ILE A 197 19.25 7.24 -18.67
CA ILE A 197 18.69 8.19 -19.63
C ILE A 197 17.61 9.06 -18.97
N THR A 198 16.74 8.45 -18.16
CA THR A 198 15.67 9.19 -17.48
C THR A 198 16.22 10.17 -16.44
N SER A 199 17.27 9.79 -15.71
CA SER A 199 17.92 10.67 -14.73
C SER A 199 18.74 11.79 -15.36
N ALA A 200 19.30 11.61 -16.56
CA ALA A 200 19.99 12.66 -17.30
C ALA A 200 19.06 13.81 -17.73
N GLY A 201 17.74 13.56 -17.79
CA GLY A 201 16.72 14.58 -18.10
C GLY A 201 16.24 15.38 -16.89
N ASP A 202 16.68 15.08 -15.66
CA ASP A 202 16.24 15.80 -14.46
C ASP A 202 17.08 17.09 -14.26
N ALA A 203 16.41 18.25 -14.30
CA ALA A 203 17.03 19.56 -14.15
C ALA A 203 17.70 19.77 -12.78
N HIS A 204 17.36 18.98 -11.77
CA HIS A 204 17.94 19.05 -10.43
C HIS A 204 18.89 17.89 -10.12
N PHE A 205 19.40 17.20 -11.14
CA PHE A 205 20.28 16.05 -10.93
C PHE A 205 21.64 16.49 -10.36
N ASN A 206 21.97 16.01 -9.16
CA ASN A 206 23.25 16.25 -8.49
C ASN A 206 24.09 14.97 -8.44
N ILE A 207 25.27 15.00 -9.06
CA ILE A 207 26.19 13.84 -9.14
C ILE A 207 26.63 13.37 -7.75
N VAL A 208 26.88 14.28 -6.80
CA VAL A 208 27.29 13.92 -5.42
C VAL A 208 26.18 13.10 -4.75
N GLY A 209 24.93 13.54 -4.92
CA GLY A 209 23.75 12.80 -4.46
C GLY A 209 23.60 11.44 -5.13
N ALA A 210 23.86 11.38 -6.44
CA ALA A 210 23.84 10.13 -7.20
C ALA A 210 24.91 9.14 -6.72
N THR A 211 26.12 9.62 -6.42
CA THR A 211 27.19 8.80 -5.84
C THR A 211 26.76 8.21 -4.49
N TYR A 212 26.22 9.03 -3.59
CA TYR A 212 25.69 8.53 -2.31
C TYR A 212 24.58 7.48 -2.53
N GLN A 213 23.65 7.72 -3.45
CA GLN A 213 22.57 6.78 -3.73
C GLN A 213 23.08 5.46 -4.30
N VAL A 214 24.04 5.49 -5.23
CA VAL A 214 24.67 4.28 -5.78
C VAL A 214 25.47 3.53 -4.71
N SER A 215 26.21 4.23 -3.84
CA SER A 215 26.90 3.62 -2.69
C SER A 215 25.94 2.97 -1.70
N ALA A 216 24.77 3.59 -1.46
CA ALA A 216 23.72 3.01 -0.62
C ALA A 216 23.17 1.70 -1.23
N ILE A 217 22.92 1.68 -2.54
CA ILE A 217 22.44 0.48 -3.26
C ILE A 217 23.50 -0.62 -3.22
N PHE A 218 24.77 -0.29 -3.47
CA PHE A 218 25.86 -1.26 -3.48
C PHE A 218 26.08 -1.88 -2.10
N THR A 219 26.19 -1.06 -1.05
CA THR A 219 26.34 -1.57 0.34
C THR A 219 25.16 -2.43 0.77
N HIS A 220 23.93 -2.04 0.39
CA HIS A 220 22.74 -2.84 0.61
C HIS A 220 22.78 -4.19 -0.14
N ALA A 221 23.23 -4.20 -1.40
CA ALA A 221 23.35 -5.40 -2.22
C ALA A 221 24.37 -6.40 -1.66
N VAL A 222 25.53 -5.92 -1.21
CA VAL A 222 26.55 -6.75 -0.54
C VAL A 222 25.98 -7.32 0.76
N ARG A 223 25.31 -6.52 1.58
CA ARG A 223 24.68 -6.98 2.81
C ARG A 223 23.67 -8.10 2.56
N LEU A 224 22.77 -7.93 1.60
CA LEU A 224 21.76 -8.94 1.28
C LEU A 224 22.39 -10.26 0.82
N ASN A 225 23.46 -10.19 0.02
CA ASN A 225 24.17 -11.37 -0.45
C ASN A 225 24.96 -12.07 0.65
N LEU A 226 25.54 -11.33 1.60
CA LEU A 226 26.15 -11.91 2.81
C LEU A 226 25.11 -12.65 3.66
N ILE A 227 23.94 -12.05 3.85
CA ILE A 227 22.82 -12.69 4.57
C ILE A 227 22.38 -13.95 3.82
N GLN A 228 22.22 -13.90 2.49
CA GLN A 228 21.87 -15.08 1.70
C GLN A 228 22.92 -16.18 1.81
N LEU A 229 24.20 -15.82 1.70
CA LEU A 229 25.31 -16.77 1.83
C LEU A 229 25.26 -17.50 3.17
N PHE A 230 25.01 -16.76 4.26
CA PHE A 230 24.91 -17.32 5.60
C PHE A 230 23.65 -18.17 5.80
N VAL A 231 22.48 -17.66 5.44
CA VAL A 231 21.22 -18.36 5.70
C VAL A 231 21.11 -19.64 4.87
N LYS A 232 21.77 -19.70 3.71
CA LYS A 232 21.77 -20.89 2.84
C LYS A 232 22.96 -21.84 3.02
N SER A 233 23.99 -21.48 3.78
CA SER A 233 25.10 -22.40 4.01
C SER A 233 24.66 -23.60 4.85
N SER A 234 24.99 -24.81 4.38
CA SER A 234 24.63 -26.09 5.02
C SER A 234 25.23 -26.27 6.42
N GLU A 235 26.34 -25.58 6.70
CA GLU A 235 27.03 -25.62 8.01
C GLU A 235 26.33 -24.79 9.09
N SER A 236 25.44 -23.88 8.71
CA SER A 236 24.77 -22.94 9.62
C SER A 236 23.28 -23.18 9.61
N GLN A 237 22.80 -24.36 10.01
CA GLN A 237 21.37 -24.67 10.28
C GLN A 237 20.79 -23.81 11.42
N MET A 238 20.95 -22.50 11.28
CA MET A 238 20.76 -21.49 12.29
C MET A 238 19.46 -20.80 11.99
N HIS A 239 18.53 -20.93 12.94
CA HIS A 239 17.24 -20.30 12.83
C HIS A 239 17.39 -18.78 12.61
N PRO A 240 16.59 -18.15 11.72
CA PRO A 240 16.69 -16.70 11.42
C PRO A 240 16.67 -15.77 12.64
N LEU A 241 15.93 -16.13 13.69
CA LEU A 241 15.93 -15.41 14.98
C LEU A 241 17.31 -15.38 15.65
N ARG A 242 18.08 -16.47 15.57
CA ARG A 242 19.44 -16.54 16.11
C ARG A 242 20.40 -15.72 15.26
N PHE A 243 20.25 -15.73 13.94
CA PHE A 243 21.01 -14.84 13.07
C PHE A 243 20.75 -13.36 13.42
N LEU A 244 19.49 -12.98 13.65
CA LEU A 244 19.13 -11.63 14.08
C LEU A 244 19.79 -11.24 15.41
N HIS A 245 19.90 -12.18 16.35
CA HIS A 245 20.57 -11.96 17.64
C HIS A 245 22.04 -11.53 17.47
N TYR A 246 22.78 -12.16 16.57
CA TYR A 246 24.19 -11.82 16.32
C TYR A 246 24.36 -10.57 15.45
N LEU A 247 23.40 -10.30 14.56
CA LEU A 247 23.45 -9.15 13.65
C LEU A 247 23.13 -7.81 14.36
N THR A 248 22.20 -7.83 15.31
CA THR A 248 21.60 -6.60 15.86
C THR A 248 22.51 -5.77 16.79
N PRO A 249 23.32 -6.35 17.71
CA PRO A 249 24.21 -5.56 18.56
C PRO A 249 25.26 -4.72 17.79
N PRO A 250 26.06 -5.29 16.86
CA PRO A 250 27.02 -4.49 16.11
C PRO A 250 26.33 -3.46 15.20
N GLY A 251 25.15 -3.80 14.66
CA GLY A 251 24.34 -2.86 13.88
C GLY A 251 23.82 -1.68 14.71
N ALA A 252 23.32 -1.95 15.92
CA ALA A 252 22.86 -0.93 16.86
C ALA A 252 24.02 -0.01 17.28
N LEU A 253 25.20 -0.57 17.55
CA LEU A 253 26.39 0.21 17.89
C LEU A 253 26.78 1.16 16.75
N LEU A 254 26.89 0.67 15.51
CA LEU A 254 27.30 1.49 14.38
C LEU A 254 26.25 2.56 14.04
N THR A 255 24.97 2.20 13.99
CA THR A 255 23.89 3.17 13.74
C THR A 255 23.77 4.17 14.86
N GLY A 256 24.02 3.77 16.11
CA GLY A 256 24.04 4.66 17.27
C GLY A 256 25.20 5.65 17.22
N LEU A 257 26.38 5.20 16.78
CA LEU A 257 27.51 6.09 16.50
C LEU A 257 27.17 7.06 15.36
N ALA A 258 26.52 6.58 14.31
CA ALA A 258 26.07 7.43 13.22
C ALA A 258 25.04 8.47 13.70
N ALA A 259 24.10 8.08 14.58
CA ALA A 259 23.16 9.01 15.21
C ALA A 259 23.89 10.04 16.08
N TYR A 260 24.91 9.63 16.84
CA TYR A 260 25.72 10.57 17.63
C TYR A 260 26.45 11.60 16.75
N VAL A 261 27.04 11.17 15.63
CA VAL A 261 27.82 12.04 14.74
C VAL A 261 26.92 12.95 13.89
N PHE A 262 25.84 12.41 13.32
CA PHE A 262 25.00 13.14 12.36
C PHE A 262 23.74 13.77 12.97
N GLU A 263 23.30 13.29 14.13
CA GLU A 263 22.08 13.73 14.83
C GLU A 263 22.37 14.08 16.30
N PRO A 264 23.37 14.93 16.62
CA PRO A 264 23.78 15.19 18.00
C PRO A 264 22.65 15.81 18.86
N SER A 265 21.74 16.56 18.25
CA SER A 265 20.59 17.17 18.94
C SER A 265 19.51 16.14 19.34
N ALA A 266 19.62 14.89 18.87
CA ALA A 266 18.69 13.81 19.20
C ALA A 266 18.76 13.39 20.68
N PHE A 267 19.91 13.55 21.32
CA PHE A 267 20.16 13.10 22.70
C PHE A 267 19.68 14.10 23.76
N SER A 268 18.94 15.15 23.37
CA SER A 268 18.31 16.06 24.32
C SER A 268 17.09 15.41 24.99
N VAL A 269 17.04 15.48 26.33
CA VAL A 269 16.00 14.86 27.17
C VAL A 269 14.58 15.28 26.75
N HIS A 270 14.40 16.52 26.31
CA HIS A 270 13.10 17.06 25.90
C HIS A 270 12.54 16.39 24.62
N ASN A 271 13.40 15.87 23.73
CA ASN A 271 12.98 15.25 22.47
C ASN A 271 12.63 13.77 22.61
N LEU A 272 13.18 13.07 23.63
CA LEU A 272 12.83 11.68 23.91
C LEU A 272 11.43 11.51 24.53
N VAL A 273 10.96 12.49 25.31
CA VAL A 273 9.65 12.43 26.01
C VAL A 273 8.48 12.76 25.08
N LYS A 274 8.74 13.35 23.91
CA LYS A 274 7.68 13.76 22.96
C LYS A 274 6.94 12.59 22.35
N VAL A 275 7.60 11.45 22.08
CA VAL A 275 6.97 10.29 21.44
C VAL A 275 6.41 9.35 22.51
N ARG A 276 5.10 9.09 22.48
CA ARG A 276 4.47 8.18 23.46
C ARG A 276 5.11 6.79 23.36
N VAL A 277 5.44 6.20 24.51
CA VAL A 277 6.18 4.92 24.62
C VAL A 277 5.55 3.80 23.78
N TYR A 278 4.21 3.69 23.74
CA TYR A 278 3.54 2.66 22.95
C TYR A 278 3.81 2.78 21.45
N HIS A 279 3.98 4.00 20.91
CA HIS A 279 4.31 4.20 19.49
C HIS A 279 5.72 3.70 19.20
N LEU A 280 6.68 4.00 20.08
CA LEU A 280 8.06 3.51 19.95
C LEU A 280 8.14 1.98 20.02
N ILE A 281 7.39 1.36 20.94
CA ILE A 281 7.32 -0.10 21.06
C ILE A 281 6.68 -0.72 19.82
N LEU A 282 5.53 -0.21 19.37
CA LEU A 282 4.84 -0.70 18.18
C LEU A 282 5.72 -0.55 16.92
N ASN A 283 6.40 0.59 16.78
CA ASN A 283 7.28 0.86 15.66
C ASN A 283 8.49 -0.09 15.65
N ALA A 284 9.11 -0.36 16.80
CA ALA A 284 10.20 -1.34 16.90
C ALA A 284 9.72 -2.78 16.70
N ALA A 285 8.52 -3.14 17.17
CA ALA A 285 7.91 -4.44 16.91
C ALA A 285 7.66 -4.67 15.40
N LEU A 286 7.20 -3.63 14.68
CA LEU A 286 7.08 -3.69 13.22
C LEU A 286 8.45 -3.90 12.56
N ALA A 287 9.49 -3.17 12.98
CA ALA A 287 10.85 -3.33 12.46
C ALA A 287 11.42 -4.74 12.71
N PHE A 288 11.16 -5.30 13.89
CA PHE A 288 11.51 -6.68 14.24
C PHE A 288 10.82 -7.69 13.29
N THR A 289 9.51 -7.53 13.07
CA THR A 289 8.76 -8.37 12.12
C THR A 289 9.28 -8.26 10.70
N VAL A 290 9.63 -7.06 10.23
CA VAL A 290 10.21 -6.85 8.89
C VAL A 290 11.55 -7.58 8.75
N ASN A 291 12.43 -7.49 9.75
CA ASN A 291 13.73 -8.17 9.71
C ASN A 291 13.59 -9.70 9.69
N ILE A 292 12.72 -10.25 10.53
CA ILE A 292 12.50 -11.70 10.60
C ILE A 292 11.86 -12.24 9.31
N SER A 293 10.79 -11.59 8.85
CA SER A 293 10.11 -11.98 7.61
C SER A 293 11.05 -11.87 6.40
N MET A 294 11.95 -10.88 6.38
CA MET A 294 12.99 -10.77 5.34
C MET A 294 13.94 -11.97 5.36
N PHE A 295 14.42 -12.39 6.52
CA PHE A 295 15.35 -13.54 6.61
C PHE A 295 14.68 -14.85 6.18
N PHE A 296 13.46 -15.12 6.65
CA PHE A 296 12.68 -16.28 6.18
C PHE A 296 12.44 -16.23 4.66
N LEU A 297 12.20 -15.04 4.11
CA LEU A 297 12.04 -14.88 2.67
C LEU A 297 13.35 -15.19 1.92
N ILE A 298 14.51 -14.73 2.40
CA ILE A 298 15.82 -15.04 1.80
C ILE A 298 16.13 -16.54 1.88
N GLU A 299 15.83 -17.17 3.01
CA GLU A 299 16.01 -18.61 3.25
C GLU A 299 15.31 -19.42 2.16
N ARG A 300 14.03 -19.10 1.90
CA ARG A 300 13.19 -19.82 0.93
C ARG A 300 13.42 -19.39 -0.52
N THR A 301 13.90 -18.16 -0.76
CA THR A 301 14.01 -17.58 -2.10
C THR A 301 15.44 -17.13 -2.42
N SER A 302 15.69 -15.84 -2.57
CA SER A 302 17.00 -15.25 -2.83
C SER A 302 17.00 -13.76 -2.46
N ALA A 303 18.19 -13.18 -2.29
CA ALA A 303 18.41 -11.74 -2.16
C ALA A 303 17.81 -10.97 -3.36
N LEU A 304 17.90 -11.53 -4.57
CA LEU A 304 17.31 -10.94 -5.76
C LEU A 304 15.78 -10.88 -5.64
N THR A 305 15.13 -11.96 -5.20
CA THR A 305 13.68 -12.02 -4.99
C THR A 305 13.23 -10.95 -3.99
N VAL A 306 13.90 -10.83 -2.84
CA VAL A 306 13.60 -9.77 -1.85
C VAL A 306 13.74 -8.37 -2.45
N THR A 307 14.75 -8.16 -3.30
CA THR A 307 14.96 -6.85 -3.95
C THR A 307 13.84 -6.52 -4.93
N VAL A 308 13.39 -7.50 -5.71
CA VAL A 308 12.25 -7.35 -6.64
C VAL A 308 10.94 -7.14 -5.87
N CYS A 309 10.67 -7.93 -4.83
CA CYS A 309 9.54 -7.69 -3.91
C CYS A 309 9.62 -6.30 -3.28
N GLY A 310 10.84 -5.80 -3.04
CA GLY A 310 11.07 -4.47 -2.51
C GLY A 310 10.63 -3.34 -3.45
N ILE A 311 10.76 -3.53 -4.76
CA ILE A 311 10.22 -2.60 -5.76
C ILE A 311 8.68 -2.64 -5.74
N LEU A 312 8.09 -3.84 -5.67
CA LEU A 312 6.64 -3.99 -5.55
C LEU A 312 6.12 -3.30 -4.28
N ARG A 313 6.81 -3.47 -3.15
CA ARG A 313 6.52 -2.79 -1.88
C ARG A 313 6.58 -1.27 -2.01
N ASP A 314 7.58 -0.72 -2.71
CA ASP A 314 7.68 0.72 -2.97
C ASP A 314 6.51 1.22 -3.84
N MET A 315 6.10 0.46 -4.87
CA MET A 315 4.92 0.78 -5.70
C MET A 315 3.62 0.78 -4.88
N VAL A 316 3.42 -0.24 -4.04
CA VAL A 316 2.27 -0.34 -3.14
C VAL A 316 2.26 0.82 -2.14
N LEU A 317 3.42 1.21 -1.59
CA LEU A 317 3.52 2.34 -0.67
C LEU A 317 3.16 3.67 -1.34
N ILE A 318 3.61 3.91 -2.58
CA ILE A 318 3.24 5.11 -3.35
C ILE A 318 1.73 5.13 -3.62
N LEU A 319 1.15 3.99 -3.97
CA LEU A 319 -0.29 3.83 -4.16
C LEU A 319 -1.06 4.17 -2.89
N ILE A 320 -0.69 3.56 -1.76
CA ILE A 320 -1.30 3.84 -0.44
C ILE A 320 -1.11 5.31 -0.07
N SER A 321 0.07 5.89 -0.28
CA SER A 321 0.34 7.29 0.05
C SER A 321 -0.52 8.24 -0.77
N LYS A 322 -0.70 7.98 -2.07
CA LYS A 322 -1.60 8.79 -2.91
C LYS A 322 -3.06 8.64 -2.49
N ILE A 323 -3.47 7.43 -2.11
CA ILE A 323 -4.81 7.16 -1.59
C ILE A 323 -5.06 7.91 -0.27
N VAL A 324 -4.12 7.82 0.67
CA VAL A 324 -4.24 8.37 2.02
C VAL A 324 -4.10 9.90 2.05
N PHE A 325 -3.22 10.46 1.22
CA PHE A 325 -2.86 11.89 1.28
C PHE A 325 -3.46 12.74 0.15
N VAL A 326 -4.09 12.15 -0.87
CA VAL A 326 -4.68 12.94 -1.96
C VAL A 326 -6.18 12.67 -2.02
N ALA A 327 -6.95 13.53 -1.36
CA ALA A 327 -8.25 13.88 -1.90
C ALA A 327 -7.97 14.50 -3.29
N ARG A 328 -8.26 13.77 -4.37
CA ARG A 328 -8.09 14.28 -5.74
C ARG A 328 -9.18 15.32 -5.95
N TYR A 329 -8.93 16.57 -5.57
CA TYR A 329 -9.79 17.67 -5.98
C TYR A 329 -9.52 17.92 -7.47
N PRO A 330 -10.50 17.72 -8.34
CA PRO A 330 -10.41 18.22 -9.71
C PRO A 330 -10.29 19.75 -9.66
N VAL A 331 -9.65 20.34 -10.67
CA VAL A 331 -9.34 21.80 -10.71
C VAL A 331 -10.61 22.62 -10.47
N GLN A 332 -11.73 22.21 -11.06
CA GLN A 332 -13.00 22.91 -10.93
C GLN A 332 -13.54 22.93 -9.49
N LEU A 333 -13.39 21.84 -8.71
CA LEU A 333 -13.75 21.84 -7.27
C LEU A 333 -12.67 22.49 -6.40
N ARG A 334 -11.45 22.64 -6.94
CA ARG A 334 -10.37 23.34 -6.23
C ARG A 334 -10.66 24.84 -6.17
N ASP A 335 -11.12 25.41 -7.28
CA ASP A 335 -11.26 26.85 -7.46
C ASP A 335 -12.68 27.38 -7.22
N ALA A 336 -13.66 26.49 -6.97
CA ALA A 336 -15.01 26.86 -6.58
C ALA A 336 -15.05 27.63 -5.25
N GLU A 337 -15.92 28.64 -5.15
CA GLU A 337 -16.22 29.37 -3.93
C GLU A 337 -17.49 28.81 -3.25
N MET A 338 -18.47 28.36 -4.04
CA MET A 338 -19.68 27.70 -3.54
C MET A 338 -19.94 26.36 -4.23
N VAL A 339 -20.04 25.28 -3.44
CA VAL A 339 -20.43 23.95 -3.94
C VAL A 339 -21.81 23.58 -3.42
N LEU A 340 -22.75 23.31 -4.34
CA LEU A 340 -24.10 22.85 -4.03
C LEU A 340 -24.19 21.32 -4.10
N VAL A 341 -24.47 20.69 -2.96
CA VAL A 341 -24.79 19.26 -2.88
C VAL A 341 -26.30 19.09 -2.93
N VAL A 342 -26.80 18.35 -3.93
CA VAL A 342 -28.24 18.07 -4.11
C VAL A 342 -28.52 16.61 -3.83
N VAL A 343 -29.35 16.35 -2.83
CA VAL A 343 -29.80 15.01 -2.42
C VAL A 343 -31.33 14.89 -2.48
N ALA A 344 -31.83 13.66 -2.50
CA ALA A 344 -33.25 13.42 -2.67
C ALA A 344 -33.98 13.43 -1.33
N HIS A 345 -33.48 12.66 -0.36
CA HIS A 345 -34.14 12.41 0.90
C HIS A 345 -33.29 12.87 2.10
N PRO A 346 -33.93 13.06 3.27
CA PRO A 346 -33.22 13.25 4.52
C PRO A 346 -32.42 11.98 4.85
N ASP A 347 -31.14 12.09 5.25
CA ASP A 347 -30.15 11.02 5.55
C ASP A 347 -29.13 10.76 4.43
N ASP A 348 -29.49 11.00 3.17
CA ASP A 348 -28.63 10.82 2.00
C ASP A 348 -27.30 11.58 2.14
N GLU A 349 -27.33 12.77 2.74
CA GLU A 349 -26.16 13.62 2.93
C GLU A 349 -25.12 12.98 3.86
N SER A 350 -25.59 12.17 4.81
CA SER A 350 -24.74 11.51 5.80
C SER A 350 -24.35 10.09 5.38
N LEU A 351 -25.26 9.35 4.75
CA LEU A 351 -25.04 7.96 4.31
C LEU A 351 -24.22 7.86 3.03
N PHE A 352 -24.44 8.76 2.07
CA PHE A 352 -23.83 8.65 0.74
C PHE A 352 -22.75 9.71 0.50
N PHE A 353 -23.03 10.96 0.90
CA PHE A 353 -22.16 12.11 0.61
C PHE A 353 -21.29 12.55 1.79
N GLY A 354 -21.33 11.85 2.93
CA GLY A 354 -20.60 12.20 4.15
C GLY A 354 -19.11 12.51 3.91
N PRO A 355 -18.33 11.62 3.26
CA PRO A 355 -16.93 11.90 2.92
C PRO A 355 -16.73 13.14 2.05
N THR A 356 -17.60 13.35 1.07
CA THR A 356 -17.53 14.51 0.17
C THR A 356 -17.77 15.81 0.96
N ILE A 357 -18.87 15.90 1.70
CA ILE A 357 -19.25 17.10 2.44
C ILE A 357 -18.22 17.43 3.52
N LEU A 358 -17.76 16.44 4.28
CA LEU A 358 -16.75 16.64 5.32
C LEU A 358 -15.41 17.12 4.75
N SER A 359 -15.06 16.68 3.54
CA SER A 359 -13.83 17.15 2.88
C SER A 359 -13.98 18.59 2.37
N LEU A 360 -15.12 18.95 1.78
CA LEU A 360 -15.40 20.31 1.29
C LEU A 360 -15.45 21.32 2.44
N THR A 361 -16.18 21.02 3.51
CA THR A 361 -16.32 21.93 4.66
C THR A 361 -15.01 22.18 5.42
N GLN A 362 -14.02 21.27 5.33
CA GLN A 362 -12.67 21.54 5.83
C GLN A 362 -11.95 22.68 5.10
N ARG A 363 -12.39 23.01 3.88
CA ARG A 363 -11.80 24.08 3.06
C ARG A 363 -12.47 25.44 3.27
N ARG A 364 -13.36 25.58 4.26
CA ARG A 364 -13.96 26.87 4.62
C ARG A 364 -12.94 27.95 4.93
N ALA A 365 -11.83 27.60 5.57
CA ALA A 365 -10.73 28.54 5.82
C ALA A 365 -10.01 29.00 4.54
N ALA A 366 -10.16 28.26 3.43
CA ALA A 366 -9.62 28.59 2.12
C ALA A 366 -10.66 29.29 1.20
N GLY A 367 -11.81 29.72 1.75
CA GLY A 367 -12.83 30.46 1.01
C GLY A 367 -13.94 29.61 0.37
N LEU A 368 -13.92 28.29 0.52
CA LEU A 368 -14.97 27.41 -0.03
C LEU A 368 -16.13 27.27 0.95
N ASP A 369 -17.33 27.64 0.56
CA ASP A 369 -18.57 27.31 1.26
C ASP A 369 -19.30 26.13 0.59
N THR A 370 -20.11 25.43 1.38
CA THR A 370 -20.84 24.24 0.93
C THR A 370 -22.30 24.37 1.29
N ALA A 371 -23.17 24.22 0.30
CA ALA A 371 -24.61 24.25 0.47
C ALA A 371 -25.23 22.87 0.26
N LEU A 372 -26.30 22.57 0.99
CA LEU A 372 -27.09 21.35 0.88
C LEU A 372 -28.54 21.68 0.50
N LEU A 373 -29.02 21.05 -0.56
CA LEU A 373 -30.42 21.05 -0.95
C LEU A 373 -30.97 19.62 -0.88
N VAL A 374 -31.96 19.42 -0.02
CA VAL A 374 -32.73 18.17 0.09
C VAL A 374 -34.09 18.39 -0.58
N LEU A 375 -34.38 17.64 -1.65
CA LEU A 375 -35.57 17.88 -2.48
C LEU A 375 -36.89 17.41 -1.87
N SER A 376 -36.83 16.55 -0.84
CA SER A 376 -38.00 16.06 -0.12
C SER A 376 -37.72 15.95 1.37
N SER A 377 -38.67 16.34 2.22
CA SER A 377 -38.60 16.07 3.66
C SER A 377 -38.91 14.61 4.00
N GLY A 378 -39.17 13.77 3.01
CA GLY A 378 -39.51 12.36 3.24
C GLY A 378 -40.81 12.22 4.04
N ASN A 379 -41.82 13.06 3.77
CA ASN A 379 -43.04 13.11 4.57
C ASN A 379 -44.04 11.99 4.25
N HIS A 380 -43.63 10.97 3.48
CA HIS A 380 -44.47 9.83 3.10
C HIS A 380 -45.15 9.14 4.31
N TYR A 381 -44.44 9.08 5.44
CA TYR A 381 -44.93 8.47 6.68
C TYR A 381 -45.37 9.51 7.74
N GLY A 382 -45.61 10.76 7.35
CA GLY A 382 -46.04 11.84 8.27
C GLY A 382 -44.94 12.35 9.22
N LYS A 383 -43.67 12.10 8.91
CA LYS A 383 -42.50 12.47 9.75
C LYS A 383 -41.68 13.64 9.18
N GLY A 384 -42.20 14.37 8.20
CA GLY A 384 -41.47 15.40 7.45
C GLY A 384 -40.85 16.48 8.34
N ASP A 385 -41.61 17.02 9.30
CA ASP A 385 -41.12 18.10 10.16
C ASP A 385 -40.04 17.63 11.14
N ILE A 386 -40.12 16.38 11.61
CA ILE A 386 -39.05 15.77 12.40
C ILE A 386 -37.79 15.67 11.54
N ARG A 387 -37.91 15.09 10.35
CA ARG A 387 -36.78 14.88 9.42
C ARG A 387 -36.13 16.19 8.97
N LYS A 388 -36.90 17.27 8.76
CA LYS A 388 -36.36 18.61 8.49
C LYS A 388 -35.42 19.08 9.61
N ASN A 389 -35.83 18.90 10.87
CA ASN A 389 -35.00 19.26 12.03
C ASN A 389 -33.76 18.34 12.15
N GLU A 390 -33.90 17.06 11.85
CA GLU A 390 -32.80 16.10 11.84
C GLU A 390 -31.73 16.46 10.81
N VAL A 391 -32.12 16.82 9.58
CA VAL A 391 -31.20 17.31 8.53
C VAL A 391 -30.48 18.57 8.98
N LYS A 392 -31.17 19.55 9.57
CA LYS A 392 -30.52 20.77 10.09
C LYS A 392 -29.49 20.43 11.17
N GLY A 393 -29.77 19.45 12.02
CA GLY A 393 -28.83 18.91 13.00
C GLY A 393 -27.63 18.21 12.35
N ALA A 394 -27.86 17.41 11.31
CA ALA A 394 -26.81 16.74 10.53
C ALA A 394 -25.92 17.76 9.79
N CYS A 395 -26.50 18.78 9.15
CA CYS A 395 -25.78 19.90 8.52
C CYS A 395 -24.82 20.59 9.50
N ALA A 396 -25.27 20.85 10.74
CA ALA A 396 -24.42 21.44 11.77
C ALA A 396 -23.23 20.53 12.14
N VAL A 397 -23.46 19.21 12.24
CA VAL A 397 -22.37 18.25 12.49
C VAL A 397 -21.42 18.19 11.30
N LEU A 398 -21.93 18.15 10.07
CA LEU A 398 -21.12 18.11 8.85
C LEU A 398 -20.34 19.41 8.59
N GLY A 399 -20.74 20.53 9.21
CA GLY A 399 -20.08 21.82 9.10
C GLY A 399 -20.67 22.75 8.03
N ILE A 400 -21.86 22.44 7.53
CA ILE A 400 -22.62 23.26 6.58
C ILE A 400 -23.25 24.45 7.32
N HIS A 401 -23.23 25.63 6.72
CA HIS A 401 -23.86 26.82 7.31
C HIS A 401 -25.39 26.70 7.35
N LYS A 402 -26.03 27.25 8.39
CA LYS A 402 -27.48 27.11 8.61
C LYS A 402 -28.31 27.67 7.45
N ASP A 403 -27.82 28.74 6.83
CA ASP A 403 -28.49 29.44 5.72
C ASP A 403 -28.28 28.76 4.36
N HIS A 404 -27.38 27.77 4.31
CA HIS A 404 -27.02 27.00 3.10
C HIS A 404 -27.43 25.53 3.27
N CYS A 405 -28.53 25.24 3.96
CA CYS A 405 -29.01 23.87 4.18
C CYS A 405 -30.54 23.86 4.10
N ASP A 406 -31.14 23.70 2.93
CA ASP A 406 -32.61 23.76 2.77
C ASP A 406 -33.22 22.38 2.49
N VAL A 407 -34.39 22.13 3.08
CA VAL A 407 -35.16 20.88 2.93
C VAL A 407 -36.55 21.25 2.41
N LEU A 408 -36.87 20.79 1.22
CA LEU A 408 -38.13 21.09 0.55
C LEU A 408 -39.22 20.11 0.95
N ASP A 409 -40.46 20.59 0.90
CA ASP A 409 -41.65 19.79 1.15
C ASP A 409 -42.70 20.16 0.11
N MET A 410 -42.61 19.51 -1.05
CA MET A 410 -43.48 19.76 -2.19
C MET A 410 -44.30 18.53 -2.49
N GLN A 411 -45.55 18.73 -2.87
CA GLN A 411 -46.48 17.63 -3.14
C GLN A 411 -46.02 16.74 -4.31
N ASP A 412 -45.37 17.34 -5.32
CA ASP A 412 -44.89 16.64 -6.52
C ASP A 412 -43.58 15.86 -6.30
N LEU A 413 -42.83 16.17 -5.23
CA LEU A 413 -41.56 15.54 -4.86
C LEU A 413 -41.65 14.79 -3.53
N GLN A 414 -42.82 14.25 -3.19
CA GLN A 414 -42.93 13.38 -2.02
C GLN A 414 -42.14 12.08 -2.25
N ASP A 415 -41.49 11.62 -1.19
CA ASP A 415 -40.75 10.37 -1.18
C ASP A 415 -41.69 9.19 -1.50
N ASN A 416 -41.34 8.42 -2.50
CA ASN A 416 -42.06 7.23 -2.94
C ASN A 416 -41.10 6.36 -3.76
N PRO A 417 -40.77 5.14 -3.30
CA PRO A 417 -39.80 4.28 -3.97
C PRO A 417 -40.26 3.80 -5.35
N ASP A 418 -41.57 3.77 -5.60
CA ASP A 418 -42.17 3.24 -6.83
C ASP A 418 -42.46 4.31 -7.88
N ARG A 419 -42.43 5.60 -7.52
CA ARG A 419 -42.75 6.71 -8.42
C ARG A 419 -41.52 7.56 -8.70
N ALA A 420 -41.16 7.71 -9.97
CA ALA A 420 -40.12 8.65 -10.36
C ALA A 420 -40.65 10.10 -10.29
N TRP A 421 -39.82 11.01 -9.79
CA TRP A 421 -40.13 12.44 -9.77
C TRP A 421 -40.08 13.07 -11.18
N PRO A 422 -40.87 14.11 -11.46
CA PRO A 422 -40.76 14.88 -12.69
C PRO A 422 -39.40 15.59 -12.78
N ARG A 423 -38.54 15.12 -13.70
CA ARG A 423 -37.18 15.65 -13.89
C ARG A 423 -37.14 17.14 -14.27
N GLU A 424 -38.16 17.63 -14.97
CA GLU A 424 -38.29 19.04 -15.33
C GLU A 424 -38.47 19.91 -14.08
N THR A 425 -39.31 19.47 -13.15
CA THR A 425 -39.55 20.15 -11.87
C THR A 425 -38.27 20.14 -11.03
N VAL A 426 -37.66 18.96 -10.84
CA VAL A 426 -36.39 18.79 -10.12
C VAL A 426 -35.34 19.76 -10.65
N GLY A 427 -35.11 19.78 -11.96
CA GLY A 427 -34.10 20.64 -12.54
C GLY A 427 -34.43 22.13 -12.34
N ALA A 428 -35.70 22.54 -12.51
CA ALA A 428 -36.10 23.94 -12.35
C ALA A 428 -35.80 24.46 -10.95
N ILE A 429 -36.09 23.65 -9.93
CA ILE A 429 -35.77 23.95 -8.52
C ILE A 429 -34.26 24.06 -8.32
N VAL A 430 -33.48 23.11 -8.81
CA VAL A 430 -32.02 23.16 -8.65
C VAL A 430 -31.44 24.40 -9.32
N ARG A 431 -31.96 24.80 -10.49
CA ARG A 431 -31.55 26.04 -11.16
C ARG A 431 -31.83 27.29 -10.32
N GLU A 432 -32.97 27.34 -9.63
CA GLU A 432 -33.31 28.43 -8.71
C GLU A 432 -32.29 28.50 -7.56
N TYR A 433 -31.98 27.36 -6.93
CA TYR A 433 -31.02 27.32 -5.82
C TYR A 433 -29.57 27.61 -6.23
N VAL A 434 -29.18 27.20 -7.44
CA VAL A 434 -27.90 27.57 -8.03
C VAL A 434 -27.79 29.09 -8.17
N SER A 435 -28.84 29.76 -8.66
CA SER A 435 -28.85 31.22 -8.74
C SER A 435 -28.96 31.91 -7.38
N ARG A 436 -29.65 31.29 -6.41
CA ARG A 436 -29.87 31.85 -5.07
C ARG A 436 -28.60 31.85 -4.22
N TRP A 437 -27.79 30.81 -4.33
CA TRP A 437 -26.56 30.64 -3.56
C TRP A 437 -25.29 30.89 -4.39
N ASP A 438 -25.43 31.32 -5.64
CA ASP A 438 -24.33 31.56 -6.59
C ASP A 438 -23.37 30.36 -6.68
N ALA A 439 -23.94 29.17 -6.91
CA ALA A 439 -23.18 27.93 -6.88
C ALA A 439 -22.30 27.71 -8.12
N ASP A 440 -21.00 27.52 -7.91
CA ASP A 440 -20.00 27.29 -8.96
C ASP A 440 -19.89 25.83 -9.39
N ALA A 441 -20.35 24.89 -8.55
CA ALA A 441 -20.32 23.47 -8.84
C ALA A 441 -21.47 22.74 -8.16
N ILE A 442 -21.93 21.66 -8.81
CA ILE A 442 -23.03 20.82 -8.32
C ILE A 442 -22.50 19.41 -8.06
N ILE A 443 -22.88 18.82 -6.93
CA ILE A 443 -22.62 17.42 -6.61
C ILE A 443 -23.95 16.70 -6.38
N THR A 444 -24.15 15.57 -7.06
CA THR A 444 -25.39 14.78 -6.92
C THR A 444 -25.19 13.30 -7.25
N PHE A 445 -26.26 12.53 -7.38
CA PHE A 445 -26.25 11.12 -7.75
C PHE A 445 -25.90 10.89 -9.22
N ASP A 446 -25.38 9.71 -9.56
CA ASP A 446 -25.26 9.25 -10.94
C ASP A 446 -26.55 8.56 -11.43
N ASP A 447 -26.50 8.04 -12.66
CA ASP A 447 -27.58 7.31 -13.33
C ASP A 447 -27.96 5.99 -12.63
N GLY A 448 -27.10 5.48 -11.74
CA GLY A 448 -27.38 4.30 -10.92
C GLY A 448 -28.07 4.60 -9.58
N GLY A 449 -28.14 5.87 -9.15
CA GLY A 449 -28.86 6.27 -7.93
C GLY A 449 -28.43 5.56 -6.64
N VAL A 450 -27.17 5.12 -6.56
CA VAL A 450 -26.52 4.30 -5.52
C VAL A 450 -27.09 2.87 -5.37
N SER A 451 -28.40 2.71 -5.39
CA SER A 451 -29.11 1.43 -5.25
C SER A 451 -30.20 1.22 -6.30
N GLY A 452 -30.25 2.05 -7.35
CA GLY A 452 -31.32 2.05 -8.34
C GLY A 452 -32.59 2.78 -7.87
N HIS A 453 -32.50 3.63 -6.84
CA HIS A 453 -33.66 4.35 -6.32
C HIS A 453 -34.19 5.37 -7.33
N LYS A 454 -35.48 5.30 -7.69
CA LYS A 454 -36.07 6.12 -8.76
C LYS A 454 -35.92 7.62 -8.52
N ASN A 455 -36.07 8.07 -7.28
CA ASN A 455 -35.89 9.49 -6.94
C ASN A 455 -34.45 9.95 -7.16
N HIS A 456 -33.43 9.16 -6.75
CA HIS A 456 -32.03 9.52 -6.95
C HIS A 456 -31.68 9.64 -8.44
N ILE A 457 -32.20 8.72 -9.25
CA ILE A 457 -32.07 8.74 -10.71
C ILE A 457 -32.77 9.98 -11.28
N ALA A 458 -33.97 10.32 -10.80
CA ALA A 458 -34.69 11.51 -11.24
C ALA A 458 -33.96 12.82 -10.87
N VAL A 459 -33.29 12.87 -9.70
CA VAL A 459 -32.40 13.98 -9.32
C VAL A 459 -31.28 14.13 -10.34
N SER A 460 -30.59 13.03 -10.62
CA SER A 460 -29.49 12.99 -11.60
C SER A 460 -29.95 13.44 -12.99
N ASP A 461 -31.02 12.85 -13.52
CA ASP A 461 -31.55 13.17 -14.86
C ASP A 461 -32.03 14.63 -14.96
N GLY A 462 -32.73 15.15 -13.94
CA GLY A 462 -33.20 16.53 -13.91
C GLY A 462 -32.06 17.55 -13.96
N ILE A 463 -30.99 17.32 -13.19
CA ILE A 463 -29.80 18.17 -13.17
C ILE A 463 -29.04 18.07 -14.49
N LEU A 464 -28.73 16.87 -14.97
CA LEU A 464 -27.94 16.66 -16.19
C LEU A 464 -28.64 17.16 -17.46
N LYS A 465 -29.98 17.18 -17.46
CA LYS A 465 -30.78 17.75 -18.55
C LYS A 465 -30.64 19.28 -18.62
N ILE A 466 -30.69 19.95 -17.47
CA ILE A 466 -30.66 21.42 -17.40
C ILE A 466 -29.26 21.99 -17.55
N PHE A 467 -28.27 21.40 -16.86
CA PHE A 467 -26.88 21.84 -16.91
C PHE A 467 -26.13 21.15 -18.08
N SER A 468 -26.78 21.15 -19.25
CA SER A 468 -26.22 20.70 -20.52
C SER A 468 -24.98 21.52 -20.90
N PRO A 469 -24.11 21.06 -21.82
CA PRO A 469 -22.84 21.73 -22.20
C PRO A 469 -23.02 23.10 -22.91
N ARG A 470 -24.20 23.70 -22.87
CA ARG A 470 -24.47 25.06 -23.32
C ARG A 470 -24.90 25.88 -22.10
N LYS A 471 -24.28 27.07 -21.95
CA LYS A 471 -24.33 27.97 -20.77
C LYS A 471 -25.62 27.91 -19.94
N PRO A 472 -25.54 27.95 -18.60
CA PRO A 472 -24.34 28.16 -17.77
C PRO A 472 -23.47 26.89 -17.63
N ASN A 473 -22.15 27.07 -17.62
CA ASN A 473 -21.15 26.00 -17.70
C ASN A 473 -20.72 25.51 -16.30
N ILE A 474 -21.69 25.18 -15.46
CA ILE A 474 -21.44 24.76 -14.08
C ILE A 474 -21.04 23.27 -14.09
N PRO A 475 -19.85 22.90 -13.57
CA PRO A 475 -19.44 21.51 -13.45
C PRO A 475 -20.38 20.73 -12.53
N VAL A 476 -20.91 19.63 -13.06
CA VAL A 476 -21.75 18.67 -12.35
C VAL A 476 -20.96 17.40 -12.10
N TYR A 477 -20.73 17.09 -10.82
CA TYR A 477 -20.09 15.88 -10.35
C TYR A 477 -21.14 14.89 -9.83
N THR A 478 -21.01 13.64 -10.23
CA THR A 478 -21.92 12.58 -9.82
C THR A 478 -21.21 11.52 -8.97
N LEU A 479 -21.86 11.07 -7.91
CA LEU A 479 -21.39 9.99 -7.04
C LEU A 479 -21.50 8.64 -7.74
N THR A 480 -20.39 7.91 -7.85
CA THR A 480 -20.35 6.64 -8.56
C THR A 480 -21.14 5.54 -7.84
N THR A 481 -22.13 4.95 -8.52
CA THR A 481 -22.86 3.77 -8.09
C THR A 481 -22.00 2.52 -8.24
N THR A 482 -22.03 1.66 -7.21
CA THR A 482 -21.27 0.42 -7.17
C THR A 482 -22.15 -0.77 -6.84
N ASN A 483 -21.71 -1.96 -7.25
CA ASN A 483 -22.41 -3.20 -6.93
C ASN A 483 -22.38 -3.47 -5.41
N VAL A 484 -23.22 -4.40 -4.95
CA VAL A 484 -23.37 -4.71 -3.51
C VAL A 484 -22.05 -5.14 -2.87
N VAL A 485 -21.23 -5.92 -3.57
CA VAL A 485 -19.93 -6.39 -3.05
C VAL A 485 -19.01 -5.21 -2.77
N ARG A 486 -18.85 -4.31 -3.74
CA ARG A 486 -18.01 -3.12 -3.59
C ARG A 486 -18.60 -2.15 -2.56
N LYS A 487 -19.93 -2.02 -2.52
CA LYS A 487 -20.67 -1.19 -1.56
C LYS A 487 -20.34 -1.56 -0.12
N TYR A 488 -20.29 -2.85 0.23
CA TYR A 488 -20.05 -3.32 1.61
C TYR A 488 -18.62 -3.84 1.85
N SER A 489 -17.65 -3.36 1.08
CA SER A 489 -16.26 -3.82 1.15
C SER A 489 -15.36 -2.94 2.04
N LEU A 490 -15.91 -2.01 2.83
CA LEU A 490 -15.14 -1.05 3.62
C LEU A 490 -14.10 -0.30 2.75
N LEU A 491 -12.89 -0.12 3.27
CA LEU A 491 -11.71 0.38 2.55
C LEU A 491 -11.12 -0.65 1.56
N GLY A 492 -11.65 -1.88 1.49
CA GLY A 492 -11.15 -2.95 0.62
C GLY A 492 -11.32 -2.65 -0.87
N ASP A 493 -12.30 -1.85 -1.27
CA ASP A 493 -12.50 -1.42 -2.66
C ASP A 493 -11.64 -0.20 -3.06
N LEU A 494 -10.93 0.40 -2.12
CA LEU A 494 -10.12 1.59 -2.36
C LEU A 494 -8.97 1.34 -3.36
N PRO A 495 -8.21 0.22 -3.31
CA PRO A 495 -7.19 -0.09 -4.31
C PRO A 495 -7.76 -0.28 -5.71
N LEU A 496 -8.91 -0.95 -5.84
CA LEU A 496 -9.57 -1.18 -7.13
C LEU A 496 -10.08 0.14 -7.73
N THR A 497 -10.70 0.98 -6.89
CA THR A 497 -11.18 2.31 -7.28
C THR A 497 -10.01 3.19 -7.71
N PHE A 498 -8.92 3.22 -6.95
CA PHE A 498 -7.75 3.99 -7.33
C PHE A 498 -7.12 3.47 -8.62
N LEU A 499 -6.98 2.15 -8.79
CA LEU A 499 -6.41 1.57 -10.00
C LEU A 499 -7.22 1.99 -11.23
N ARG A 500 -8.56 1.99 -11.12
CA ARG A 500 -9.47 2.49 -12.16
C ARG A 500 -9.23 3.98 -12.47
N LEU A 501 -9.09 4.82 -11.44
CA LEU A 501 -8.82 6.25 -11.60
C LEU A 501 -7.44 6.51 -12.22
N ALA A 502 -6.41 5.77 -11.80
CA ALA A 502 -5.05 5.89 -12.30
C ALA A 502 -4.93 5.42 -13.75
N MET A 503 -5.52 4.27 -14.09
CA MET A 503 -5.57 3.78 -15.47
C MET A 503 -6.39 4.70 -16.37
N GLY A 504 -7.52 5.24 -15.90
CA GLY A 504 -8.31 6.22 -16.65
C GLY A 504 -7.53 7.51 -16.97
N GLY A 505 -6.70 7.99 -16.04
CA GLY A 505 -5.81 9.14 -16.28
C GLY A 505 -4.66 8.83 -17.24
N MET A 506 -4.13 7.59 -17.23
CA MET A 506 -2.98 7.19 -18.06
C MET A 506 -3.36 6.83 -19.50
N PHE A 507 -4.48 6.14 -19.72
CA PHE A 507 -4.87 5.61 -21.03
C PHE A 507 -5.95 6.42 -21.74
N SER A 508 -6.78 7.17 -21.00
CA SER A 508 -7.96 7.84 -21.57
C SER A 508 -7.89 9.37 -21.52
N GLY A 509 -6.76 9.96 -21.06
CA GLY A 509 -6.61 11.41 -20.96
C GLY A 509 -7.59 12.09 -19.98
N GLN A 510 -8.27 11.33 -19.11
CA GLN A 510 -9.29 11.85 -18.18
C GLN A 510 -8.72 12.54 -16.93
N ASN A 511 -7.52 13.09 -17.01
CA ASN A 511 -6.90 13.81 -15.88
C ASN A 511 -7.79 15.01 -15.50
N GLY A 512 -8.26 15.03 -14.24
CA GLY A 512 -9.12 16.10 -13.72
C GLY A 512 -10.63 15.88 -13.84
N ARG A 513 -11.10 14.78 -14.45
CA ARG A 513 -12.55 14.48 -14.56
C ARG A 513 -13.10 13.61 -13.43
N SER A 514 -12.28 13.23 -12.45
CA SER A 514 -12.71 12.40 -11.33
C SER A 514 -12.16 12.93 -10.01
N ALA A 515 -12.96 12.83 -8.96
CA ALA A 515 -12.59 13.19 -7.61
C ALA A 515 -12.61 11.96 -6.69
N LEU A 516 -11.72 11.93 -5.70
CA LEU A 516 -11.73 10.91 -4.65
C LEU A 516 -11.67 11.63 -3.30
N PHE A 517 -12.67 11.39 -2.44
CA PHE A 517 -12.74 11.93 -1.09
C PHE A 517 -12.63 10.77 -0.11
N LEU A 518 -11.61 10.78 0.74
CA LEU A 518 -11.35 9.75 1.74
C LEU A 518 -11.43 10.36 3.13
N ASN A 519 -12.29 9.80 3.98
CA ASN A 519 -12.37 10.16 5.39
C ASN A 519 -11.20 9.56 6.17
N SER A 520 -10.59 10.39 7.01
CA SER A 520 -9.82 9.91 8.15
C SER A 520 -10.75 9.33 9.21
N PHE A 521 -10.22 8.54 10.15
CA PHE A 521 -11.05 7.97 11.22
C PHE A 521 -11.85 9.03 12.02
N PRO A 522 -11.28 10.19 12.41
CA PRO A 522 -12.06 11.25 13.06
C PRO A 522 -13.18 11.82 12.19
N LEU A 523 -12.94 11.95 10.87
CA LEU A 523 -13.97 12.40 9.93
C LEU A 523 -15.06 11.34 9.77
N TRP A 524 -14.70 10.06 9.69
CA TRP A 524 -15.68 8.97 9.68
C TRP A 524 -16.55 9.02 10.93
N CYS A 525 -15.97 9.14 12.13
CA CYS A 525 -16.75 9.29 13.37
C CYS A 525 -17.69 10.49 13.32
N ARG A 526 -17.24 11.62 12.77
CA ARG A 526 -18.08 12.81 12.60
C ARG A 526 -19.24 12.56 11.63
N GLY A 527 -19.00 11.82 10.55
CA GLY A 527 -20.03 11.36 9.62
C GLY A 527 -21.05 10.42 10.29
N VAL A 528 -20.59 9.50 11.15
CA VAL A 528 -21.48 8.67 11.98
C VAL A 528 -22.33 9.54 12.90
N VAL A 529 -21.75 10.52 13.59
CA VAL A 529 -22.50 11.44 14.46
C VAL A 529 -23.52 12.24 13.66
N ALA A 530 -23.22 12.64 12.43
CA ALA A 530 -24.16 13.31 11.54
C ALA A 530 -25.34 12.39 11.20
N PHE A 531 -25.08 11.14 10.83
CA PHE A 531 -26.15 10.15 10.59
C PHE A 531 -27.00 9.90 11.85
N MET A 532 -26.37 9.83 13.03
CA MET A 532 -27.09 9.63 14.30
C MET A 532 -28.01 10.81 14.68
N ARG A 533 -27.96 11.94 13.97
CA ARG A 533 -28.97 13.01 14.09
C ARG A 533 -30.31 12.63 13.46
N HIS A 534 -30.34 11.66 12.55
CA HIS A 534 -31.55 11.10 11.93
C HIS A 534 -32.19 10.03 12.80
N SER A 535 -32.54 10.37 14.04
CA SER A 535 -33.13 9.46 15.02
C SER A 535 -34.36 8.70 14.48
N SER A 536 -35.15 9.35 13.62
CA SER A 536 -36.35 8.80 13.01
C SER A 536 -36.07 7.75 11.92
N GLN A 537 -34.82 7.62 11.48
CA GLN A 537 -34.38 6.79 10.35
C GLN A 537 -33.33 5.73 10.74
N VAL A 538 -32.97 5.66 12.03
CA VAL A 538 -32.05 4.63 12.52
C VAL A 538 -32.75 3.27 12.55
N SER A 539 -32.18 2.31 11.84
CA SER A 539 -32.60 0.90 11.83
C SER A 539 -31.40 -0.04 11.89
N TRP A 540 -31.62 -1.33 12.15
CA TRP A 540 -30.55 -2.32 12.33
C TRP A 540 -29.65 -2.46 11.09
N ASP A 541 -30.23 -2.39 9.88
CA ASP A 541 -29.50 -2.44 8.61
C ASP A 541 -28.62 -1.21 8.40
N ARG A 542 -29.03 -0.05 8.93
CA ARG A 542 -28.25 1.18 8.87
C ARG A 542 -26.99 1.12 9.72
N TYR A 543 -26.98 0.38 10.85
CA TYR A 543 -25.73 0.14 11.59
C TYR A 543 -24.72 -0.66 10.77
N ILE A 544 -25.19 -1.70 10.06
CA ILE A 544 -24.35 -2.49 9.16
C ILE A 544 -23.82 -1.59 8.04
N TYR A 545 -24.67 -0.74 7.48
CA TYR A 545 -24.27 0.23 6.46
C TYR A 545 -23.21 1.21 6.97
N VAL A 546 -23.45 1.84 8.12
CA VAL A 546 -22.52 2.83 8.70
C VAL A 546 -21.12 2.25 8.94
N VAL A 547 -21.07 0.97 9.35
CA VAL A 547 -19.81 0.28 9.58
C VAL A 547 -19.18 -0.16 8.27
N LEU A 548 -19.89 -0.95 7.45
CA LEU A 548 -19.32 -1.70 6.32
C LEU A 548 -19.34 -0.96 4.98
N SER A 549 -20.19 0.06 4.83
CA SER A 549 -20.35 0.74 3.55
C SER A 549 -19.11 1.54 3.21
N ARG A 550 -18.60 1.34 1.99
CA ARG A 550 -17.52 2.16 1.46
C ARG A 550 -17.90 3.64 1.38
N TYR A 551 -19.19 3.98 1.21
CA TYR A 551 -19.66 5.36 1.10
C TYR A 551 -19.52 6.17 2.40
N MET A 552 -19.36 5.50 3.55
CA MET A 552 -19.03 6.17 4.81
C MET A 552 -17.54 6.53 4.93
N TRP A 553 -16.70 5.76 4.23
CA TRP A 553 -15.24 5.90 4.27
C TRP A 553 -14.71 6.74 3.11
N PHE A 554 -15.23 6.56 1.90
CA PHE A 554 -14.79 7.32 0.75
C PHE A 554 -15.83 7.41 -0.37
N ASN A 555 -15.79 8.53 -1.10
CA ASN A 555 -16.59 8.77 -2.29
C ASN A 555 -15.67 8.96 -3.51
N ASP A 556 -16.00 8.32 -4.63
CA ASP A 556 -15.42 8.66 -5.92
C ASP A 556 -16.47 9.35 -6.80
N LEU A 557 -16.20 10.61 -7.15
CA LEU A 557 -17.06 11.41 -8.01
C LEU A 557 -16.53 11.45 -9.43
N ARG A 558 -17.43 11.64 -10.40
CA ARG A 558 -17.12 11.78 -11.82
C ARG A 558 -17.71 13.07 -12.35
N LEU A 559 -16.96 13.78 -13.17
CA LEU A 559 -17.45 14.93 -13.91
C LEU A 559 -18.39 14.42 -15.01
N ALA A 560 -19.70 14.58 -14.79
CA ALA A 560 -20.73 14.20 -15.76
C ALA A 560 -20.93 15.30 -16.82
N ARG A 561 -20.85 16.57 -16.41
CA ARG A 561 -20.92 17.75 -17.28
C ARG A 561 -19.97 18.83 -16.75
N GLY A 562 -19.34 19.61 -17.62
CA GLY A 562 -18.50 20.74 -17.25
C GLY A 562 -17.70 21.29 -18.44
N PRO A 563 -16.97 22.41 -18.26
CA PRO A 563 -16.03 22.91 -19.25
C PRO A 563 -14.99 21.83 -19.57
N ASP A 564 -14.67 21.65 -20.85
CA ASP A 564 -13.55 20.79 -21.28
C ASP A 564 -12.20 21.35 -20.83
#